data_AF-A0AAD1CGW5-F1
#
_entry.id   AF-A0AAD1CGW5-F1
#
_cell.length_a   1.000
_cell.length_b   1.000
_cell.length_c   1.000
_cell.angle_alpha   90.00
_cell.angle_beta   90.00
_cell.angle_gamma   90.00
#
_symmetry.space_group_name_H-M   'P 1'
#
loop_
_entity.id
_entity.type
_entity.pdbx_description
1 polymer ?
#
loop_
_entity_poly.entity_id
_entity_poly.type
_entity_poly.pdbx_seq_one_letter_code
_entity_poly.pdbx_strand_id
1 'polypeptide(L)'
;MVKVTDKAVEVEIHGWRKTKGFGRVIEQDFGLNIPVAALSKDAAQNDQVVQKGDEKEDDLTGLKWQQVTITLWMQKDNLLPDVQPIWSAAKSAYDTNCSVCHTQPTENHFDANTWPSMFNGMLAFVNLDSDSEAIVLKYLQNHSSTFSKSQH
;
A
#
# COMPACT_ATOMS: atom_id res chain seq x y z
N MET A 1 -16.24 -19.03 -0.82
CA MET A 1 -15.99 -19.45 0.58
C MET A 1 -14.48 -19.56 0.73
N VAL A 2 -13.90 -18.79 1.66
CA VAL A 2 -12.44 -18.74 1.85
C VAL A 2 -11.94 -20.12 2.28
N LYS A 3 -10.96 -20.70 1.58
CA LYS A 3 -10.42 -22.01 1.95
C LYS A 3 -9.47 -21.85 3.13
N VAL A 4 -9.62 -22.71 4.12
CA VAL A 4 -8.83 -22.69 5.36
C VAL A 4 -8.31 -24.10 5.64
N THR A 5 -7.04 -24.20 5.96
CA THR A 5 -6.40 -25.41 6.52
C THR A 5 -6.03 -25.13 7.98
N ASP A 6 -5.44 -26.08 8.69
CA ASP A 6 -5.00 -25.87 10.07
C ASP A 6 -4.00 -24.70 10.19
N LYS A 7 -3.04 -24.60 9.25
CA LYS A 7 -1.91 -23.65 9.30
C LYS A 7 -2.03 -22.44 8.38
N ALA A 8 -2.86 -22.53 7.33
CA ALA A 8 -2.91 -21.52 6.28
C ALA A 8 -4.34 -21.18 5.89
N VAL A 9 -4.52 -19.98 5.36
CA VAL A 9 -5.76 -19.47 4.80
C VAL A 9 -5.49 -18.99 3.37
N GLU A 10 -6.41 -19.28 2.46
CA GLU A 10 -6.40 -18.73 1.11
C GLU A 10 -6.90 -17.29 1.18
N VAL A 11 -6.20 -16.35 0.59
CA VAL A 11 -6.59 -14.93 0.57
C VAL A 11 -6.69 -14.44 -0.86
N GLU A 12 -7.55 -13.46 -1.07
CA GLU A 12 -7.66 -12.73 -2.32
C GLU A 12 -7.20 -11.29 -2.10
N ILE A 13 -6.25 -10.85 -2.92
CA ILE A 13 -5.81 -9.46 -2.97
C ILE A 13 -6.38 -8.86 -4.25
N HIS A 14 -7.25 -7.87 -4.09
CA HIS A 14 -7.73 -7.05 -5.19
C HIS A 14 -6.87 -5.78 -5.29
N GLY A 15 -6.51 -5.40 -6.50
CA GLY A 15 -5.77 -4.18 -6.72
C GLY A 15 -5.57 -3.88 -8.20
N TRP A 16 -4.72 -2.91 -8.48
CA TRP A 16 -4.40 -2.46 -9.83
C TRP A 16 -2.91 -2.58 -10.09
N ARG A 17 -2.54 -2.91 -11.33
CA ARG A 17 -1.14 -2.89 -11.76
C ARG A 17 -0.99 -2.06 -13.02
N LYS A 18 0.15 -1.40 -13.17
CA LYS A 18 0.56 -0.80 -14.45
C LYS A 18 0.84 -1.93 -15.44
N THR A 19 0.31 -1.85 -16.65
CA THR A 19 0.52 -2.88 -17.69
C THR A 19 1.89 -2.77 -18.35
N LYS A 20 2.55 -1.61 -18.23
CA LYS A 20 3.93 -1.43 -18.66
C LYS A 20 4.89 -2.24 -17.79
N GLY A 21 5.73 -3.07 -18.42
CA GLY A 21 6.70 -3.93 -17.74
C GLY A 21 6.12 -5.31 -17.41
N PHE A 22 6.51 -5.88 -16.27
CA PHE A 22 6.10 -7.24 -15.86
C PHE A 22 4.88 -7.27 -14.93
N GLY A 23 4.27 -6.12 -14.62
CA GLY A 23 3.07 -6.08 -13.76
C GLY A 23 3.26 -6.67 -12.36
N ARG A 24 4.46 -6.49 -11.78
CA ARG A 24 4.87 -7.12 -10.51
C ARG A 24 4.39 -6.40 -9.26
N VAL A 25 4.16 -5.10 -9.34
CA VAL A 25 3.70 -4.28 -8.22
C VAL A 25 2.20 -4.11 -8.34
N ILE A 26 1.50 -4.41 -7.26
CA ILE A 26 0.06 -4.33 -7.14
C ILE A 26 -0.23 -3.19 -6.20
N GLU A 27 -0.93 -2.21 -6.74
CA GLU A 27 -1.32 -1.00 -6.06
C GLU A 27 -2.75 -1.14 -5.52
N GLN A 28 -3.03 -0.42 -4.46
CA GLN A 28 -4.30 -0.48 -3.74
C GLN A 28 -5.51 -0.11 -4.60
N ASP A 29 -5.36 0.91 -5.45
CA ASP A 29 -6.43 1.40 -6.32
C ASP A 29 -5.87 2.04 -7.60
N PHE A 30 -6.75 2.28 -8.58
CA PHE A 30 -6.40 2.92 -9.83
C PHE A 30 -5.79 4.31 -9.59
N GLY A 31 -4.60 4.55 -10.15
CA GLY A 31 -3.92 5.83 -10.06
C GLY A 31 -3.29 6.16 -8.70
N LEU A 32 -3.45 5.28 -7.69
CA LEU A 32 -2.83 5.45 -6.37
C LEU A 32 -1.56 4.62 -6.29
N ASN A 33 -0.40 5.25 -6.09
CA ASN A 33 0.89 4.58 -5.91
C ASN A 33 1.04 4.14 -4.44
N ILE A 34 0.15 3.25 -4.00
CA ILE A 34 0.15 2.66 -2.66
C ILE A 34 0.27 1.13 -2.79
N PRO A 35 1.49 0.57 -2.73
CA PRO A 35 1.69 -0.85 -2.93
C PRO A 35 0.98 -1.69 -1.87
N VAL A 36 0.29 -2.76 -2.28
CA VAL A 36 -0.34 -3.76 -1.41
C VAL A 36 0.27 -5.14 -1.58
N ALA A 37 0.91 -5.41 -2.72
CA ALA A 37 1.67 -6.64 -2.94
C ALA A 37 2.79 -6.43 -3.96
N ALA A 38 3.85 -7.21 -3.83
CA ALA A 38 4.91 -7.34 -4.82
C ALA A 38 5.10 -8.81 -5.18
N LEU A 39 4.95 -9.13 -6.46
CA LEU A 39 5.05 -10.48 -6.99
C LEU A 39 6.44 -10.74 -7.60
N SER A 40 6.87 -12.00 -7.53
CA SER A 40 7.93 -12.47 -8.43
C SER A 40 7.47 -12.35 -9.88
N LYS A 41 8.42 -12.31 -10.82
CA LYS A 41 8.09 -12.26 -12.25
C LYS A 41 7.20 -13.43 -12.66
N ASP A 42 7.56 -14.64 -12.25
CA ASP A 42 6.82 -15.85 -12.62
C ASP A 42 5.39 -15.85 -12.06
N ALA A 43 5.20 -15.39 -10.81
CA ALA A 43 3.87 -15.25 -10.24
C ALA A 43 3.03 -14.18 -10.96
N ALA A 44 3.62 -13.02 -11.27
CA ALA A 44 2.92 -11.91 -11.94
C ALA A 44 2.44 -12.26 -13.36
N GLN A 45 3.11 -13.22 -14.01
CA GLN A 45 2.80 -13.68 -15.37
C GLN A 45 1.99 -14.99 -15.39
N ASN A 46 1.63 -15.55 -14.23
CA ASN A 46 0.87 -16.79 -14.14
C ASN A 46 -0.63 -16.52 -14.00
N ASP A 47 -1.40 -16.88 -15.03
CA ASP A 47 -2.86 -16.68 -15.07
C ASP A 47 -3.64 -17.55 -14.06
N GLN A 48 -2.99 -18.54 -13.43
CA GLN A 48 -3.56 -19.31 -12.30
C GLN A 48 -3.41 -18.57 -10.96
N VAL A 49 -2.47 -17.63 -10.86
CA VAL A 49 -2.20 -16.84 -9.65
C VAL A 49 -2.85 -15.45 -9.76
N VAL A 50 -2.82 -14.87 -10.97
CA VAL A 50 -3.29 -13.51 -11.24
C VAL A 50 -4.42 -13.55 -12.25
N GLN A 51 -5.63 -13.28 -11.79
CA GLN A 51 -6.79 -13.06 -12.66
C GLN A 51 -6.80 -11.60 -13.10
N LYS A 52 -6.94 -11.38 -14.42
CA LYS A 52 -6.97 -10.05 -15.05
C LYS A 52 -8.42 -9.58 -15.15
N GLY A 53 -8.66 -8.33 -14.76
CA GLY A 53 -9.93 -7.63 -14.88
C GLY A 53 -9.84 -6.47 -15.87
N ASP A 54 -10.60 -5.41 -15.58
CA ASP A 54 -10.74 -4.25 -16.45
C ASP A 54 -9.42 -3.49 -16.67
N GLU A 55 -9.31 -2.86 -17.84
CA GLU A 55 -8.19 -1.98 -18.17
C GLU A 55 -8.66 -0.52 -18.25
N LYS A 56 -7.81 0.38 -17.76
CA LYS A 56 -8.06 1.83 -17.77
C LYS A 56 -6.77 2.59 -18.01
N GLU A 57 -6.86 3.69 -18.76
CA GLU A 57 -5.74 4.63 -18.91
C GLU A 57 -5.90 5.78 -17.91
N ASP A 58 -4.80 6.17 -17.27
CA ASP A 58 -4.74 7.32 -16.39
C ASP A 58 -4.52 8.59 -17.22
N ASP A 59 -5.55 9.44 -17.29
CA ASP A 59 -5.53 10.67 -18.09
C ASP A 59 -4.40 11.63 -17.67
N LEU A 60 -3.94 11.58 -16.41
CA LEU A 60 -2.87 12.45 -15.91
C LEU A 60 -1.48 11.98 -16.35
N THR A 61 -1.29 10.67 -16.48
CA THR A 61 0.04 10.07 -16.71
C THR A 61 0.19 9.36 -18.06
N GLY A 62 -0.92 9.10 -18.76
CA GLY A 62 -1.00 8.26 -19.96
C GLY A 62 -0.66 6.79 -19.69
N LEU A 63 -0.56 6.37 -18.42
CA LEU A 63 -0.23 5.00 -18.07
C LEU A 63 -1.48 4.13 -18.15
N LYS A 64 -1.33 2.95 -18.78
CA LYS A 64 -2.36 1.92 -18.77
C LYS A 64 -2.25 1.06 -17.51
N TRP A 65 -3.39 0.83 -16.90
CA TRP A 65 -3.58 0.05 -15.70
C TRP A 65 -4.55 -1.09 -15.96
N GLN A 66 -4.38 -2.18 -15.22
CA GLN A 66 -5.24 -3.35 -15.27
C GLN A 66 -5.60 -3.74 -13.84
N GLN A 67 -6.89 -3.91 -13.56
CA GLN A 67 -7.35 -4.48 -12.31
C GLN A 67 -6.95 -5.95 -12.26
N VAL A 68 -6.53 -6.43 -11.10
CA VAL A 68 -6.18 -7.82 -10.89
C VAL A 68 -6.73 -8.34 -9.56
N THR A 69 -7.04 -9.63 -9.56
CA THR A 69 -7.31 -10.40 -8.34
C THR A 69 -6.23 -11.47 -8.21
N ILE A 70 -5.59 -11.53 -7.05
CA ILE A 70 -4.50 -12.46 -6.78
C ILE A 70 -4.95 -13.42 -5.69
N THR A 71 -4.87 -14.71 -5.97
CA THR A 71 -5.24 -15.75 -5.01
C THR A 71 -3.98 -16.46 -4.53
N LEU A 72 -3.74 -16.45 -3.21
CA LEU A 72 -2.58 -17.10 -2.60
C LEU A 72 -2.88 -17.66 -1.21
N TRP A 73 -2.02 -18.54 -0.73
CA TRP A 73 -2.08 -19.05 0.65
C TRP A 73 -1.17 -18.23 1.56
N MET A 74 -1.70 -17.81 2.71
CA MET A 74 -0.94 -17.15 3.78
C MET A 74 -0.97 -18.00 5.04
N GLN A 75 0.14 -18.01 5.78
CA GLN A 75 0.18 -18.63 7.10
C GLN A 75 -0.68 -17.82 8.06
N LYS A 76 -1.49 -18.48 8.87
CA LYS A 76 -2.38 -17.81 9.82
C LYS A 76 -1.60 -16.97 10.83
N ASP A 77 -0.43 -17.44 11.24
CA ASP A 77 0.44 -16.78 12.22
C ASP A 77 1.03 -15.44 11.70
N ASN A 78 0.94 -15.19 10.39
CA ASN A 78 1.36 -13.93 9.76
C ASN A 78 0.21 -12.92 9.59
N LEU A 79 -0.98 -13.23 10.10
CA LEU A 79 -2.16 -12.39 9.97
C LEU A 79 -2.58 -11.86 11.35
N LEU A 80 -2.95 -10.58 11.37
CA LEU A 80 -3.62 -9.98 12.51
C LEU A 80 -5.13 -9.92 12.24
N PRO A 81 -5.97 -10.08 13.27
CA PRO A 81 -7.41 -9.95 13.13
C PRO A 81 -7.86 -8.52 12.81
N ASP A 82 -7.01 -7.54 13.12
CA ASP A 82 -7.28 -6.11 12.90
C ASP A 82 -5.98 -5.38 12.55
N VAL A 83 -6.09 -4.37 11.70
CA VAL A 83 -5.00 -3.49 11.27
C VAL A 83 -4.74 -2.35 12.27
N GLN A 84 -5.69 -2.01 13.15
CA GLN A 84 -5.58 -0.89 14.10
C GLN A 84 -4.30 -0.92 14.96
N PRO A 85 -3.79 -2.07 15.44
CA PRO A 85 -2.52 -2.10 16.15
C PRO A 85 -1.34 -1.62 15.29
N ILE A 86 -1.32 -1.96 14.00
CA ILE A 86 -0.30 -1.51 13.04
C ILE A 86 -0.41 0.02 12.86
N TRP A 87 -1.62 0.53 12.64
CA TRP A 87 -1.85 1.98 12.50
C TRP A 87 -1.52 2.77 13.75
N SER A 88 -1.82 2.24 14.94
CA SER A 88 -1.47 2.88 16.20
C SER A 88 0.04 2.98 16.37
N ALA A 89 0.79 1.91 16.06
CA ALA A 89 2.25 1.91 16.09
C ALA A 89 2.84 2.89 15.06
N ALA A 90 2.32 2.89 13.83
CA ALA A 90 2.74 3.79 12.76
C ALA A 90 2.50 5.26 13.12
N LYS A 91 1.32 5.57 13.67
CA LYS A 91 0.98 6.91 14.14
C LYS A 91 1.93 7.36 15.26
N SER A 92 2.15 6.51 16.25
CA SER A 92 3.08 6.84 17.35
C SER A 92 4.49 7.10 16.84
N ALA A 93 4.97 6.29 15.89
CA ALA A 93 6.28 6.47 15.28
C ALA A 93 6.35 7.78 14.48
N TYR A 94 5.31 8.11 13.71
CA TYR A 94 5.21 9.38 13.00
C TYR A 94 5.23 10.58 13.95
N ASP A 95 4.35 10.57 14.95
CA ASP A 95 4.20 11.69 15.90
C ASP A 95 5.44 11.91 16.74
N THR A 96 6.18 10.85 17.08
CA THR A 96 7.38 10.97 17.92
C THR A 96 8.62 11.34 17.10
N ASN A 97 8.83 10.71 15.94
CA ASN A 97 10.07 10.87 15.19
C ASN A 97 10.03 12.10 14.29
N CYS A 98 8.88 12.47 13.73
CA CYS A 98 8.77 13.58 12.79
C CYS A 98 8.49 14.94 13.46
N SER A 99 8.34 14.98 14.80
CA SER A 99 8.09 16.22 15.56
C SER A 99 9.33 16.77 16.29
N VAL A 100 10.50 16.15 16.08
CA VAL A 100 11.74 16.49 16.81
C VAL A 100 12.26 17.89 16.47
N CYS A 101 12.09 18.33 15.22
CA CYS A 101 12.65 19.61 14.73
C CYS A 101 11.60 20.73 14.63
N HIS A 102 10.37 20.37 14.28
CA HIS A 102 9.21 21.25 14.13
C HIS A 102 7.94 20.39 14.22
N THR A 103 6.77 21.02 14.26
CA THR A 103 5.51 20.27 14.16
C THR A 103 5.44 19.52 12.82
N GLN A 104 5.09 18.24 12.88
CA GLN A 104 4.85 17.40 11.71
C GLN A 104 3.55 17.82 10.99
N PRO A 105 3.46 17.68 9.66
CA PRO A 105 2.19 17.87 8.96
C PRO A 105 1.07 16.97 9.52
N THR A 106 -0.18 17.41 9.43
CA THR A 106 -1.30 16.50 9.74
C THR A 106 -1.39 15.40 8.67
N GLU A 107 -1.93 14.24 9.02
CA GLU A 107 -1.98 13.07 8.10
C GLU A 107 -2.74 13.38 6.80
N ASN A 108 -3.74 14.25 6.86
CA ASN A 108 -4.53 14.69 5.71
C ASN A 108 -3.96 15.93 4.98
N HIS A 109 -2.73 16.34 5.27
CA HIS A 109 -2.14 17.53 4.66
C HIS A 109 -1.80 17.32 3.18
N PHE A 110 -1.29 16.14 2.83
CA PHE A 110 -0.96 15.75 1.46
C PHE A 110 -1.87 14.62 0.97
N ASP A 111 -1.99 14.49 -0.36
CA ASP A 111 -2.64 13.33 -0.98
C ASP A 111 -1.73 12.09 -0.93
N ALA A 112 -2.31 10.91 -1.19
CA ALA A 112 -1.60 9.64 -1.09
C ALA A 112 -0.38 9.51 -2.02
N ASN A 113 -0.39 10.18 -3.18
CA ASN A 113 0.71 10.13 -4.15
C ASN A 113 1.80 11.16 -3.84
N THR A 114 1.47 12.23 -3.11
CA THR A 114 2.41 13.27 -2.67
C THR A 114 3.20 12.84 -1.43
N TRP A 115 2.59 12.09 -0.51
CA TRP A 115 3.21 11.63 0.73
C TRP A 115 4.59 10.96 0.59
N PRO A 116 4.85 10.05 -0.37
CA PRO A 116 6.16 9.42 -0.53
C PRO A 116 7.30 10.42 -0.69
N SER A 117 7.10 11.47 -1.50
CA SER A 117 8.12 12.50 -1.73
C SER A 117 8.37 13.33 -0.46
N MET A 118 7.29 13.76 0.21
CA MET A 118 7.38 14.57 1.42
C MET A 118 7.99 13.79 2.59
N PHE A 119 7.60 12.53 2.74
CA PHE A 119 8.13 11.64 3.76
C PHE A 119 9.63 11.40 3.57
N ASN A 120 10.06 11.12 2.34
CA ASN A 120 11.48 10.93 2.02
C ASN A 120 12.34 12.18 2.35
N GLY A 121 11.78 13.39 2.21
CA GLY A 121 12.45 14.62 2.65
C GLY A 121 12.69 14.69 4.17
N MET A 122 11.83 14.06 4.97
CA MET A 122 11.96 14.00 6.43
C MET A 122 12.92 12.90 6.89
N LEU A 123 13.01 11.78 6.15
CA LEU A 123 13.85 10.63 6.50
C LEU A 123 15.34 10.95 6.64
N ALA A 124 15.84 11.98 5.96
CA ALA A 124 17.22 12.44 6.13
C ALA A 124 17.55 12.94 7.55
N PHE A 125 16.54 13.19 8.39
CA PHE A 125 16.67 13.82 9.70
C PHE A 125 16.07 13.00 10.85
N VAL A 126 15.56 11.80 10.57
CA VAL A 126 14.99 10.90 11.58
C VAL A 126 15.63 9.52 11.46
N ASN A 127 15.66 8.77 12.56
CA ASN A 127 16.23 7.44 12.57
C ASN A 127 15.10 6.39 12.62
N LEU A 128 14.68 5.94 11.45
CA LEU A 128 13.75 4.82 11.28
C LEU A 128 14.47 3.70 10.52
N ASP A 129 14.23 2.44 10.90
CA ASP A 129 14.62 1.32 10.05
C ASP A 129 13.66 1.18 8.86
N SER A 130 14.06 0.43 7.83
CA SER A 130 13.32 0.30 6.58
C SER A 130 11.88 -0.22 6.76
N ASP A 131 11.64 -1.07 7.75
CA ASP A 131 10.33 -1.68 7.98
C ASP A 131 9.41 -0.65 8.66
N SER A 132 9.95 0.08 9.64
CA SER A 132 9.28 1.20 10.29
C SER A 132 8.94 2.31 9.29
N GLU A 133 9.88 2.68 8.41
CA GLU A 133 9.65 3.65 7.34
C GLU A 133 8.50 3.23 6.42
N ALA A 134 8.50 1.99 5.96
CA ALA A 134 7.48 1.47 5.06
C ALA A 134 6.08 1.48 5.71
N ILE A 135 5.99 1.08 6.99
CA ILE A 135 4.73 1.06 7.73
C ILE A 135 4.22 2.49 7.99
N VAL A 136 5.09 3.43 8.37
CA VAL A 136 4.71 4.84 8.56
C VAL A 136 4.25 5.46 7.25
N LEU A 137 4.97 5.24 6.14
CA LEU A 137 4.54 5.74 4.84
C LEU A 137 3.17 5.16 4.43
N LYS A 138 2.98 3.85 4.59
CA LYS A 138 1.70 3.19 4.28
C LYS A 138 0.55 3.77 5.12
N TYR A 139 0.80 4.05 6.40
CA TYR A 139 -0.14 4.74 7.29
C TYR A 139 -0.49 6.13 6.76
N LEU A 140 0.50 6.98 6.47
CA LEU A 140 0.29 8.34 5.97
C LEU A 140 -0.49 8.34 4.65
N GLN A 141 -0.15 7.45 3.71
CA GLN A 141 -0.89 7.33 2.45
C GLN A 141 -2.36 6.94 2.69
N ASN A 142 -2.66 6.03 3.62
CA ASN A 142 -4.03 5.59 3.93
C ASN A 142 -4.84 6.57 4.79
N HIS A 143 -4.20 7.56 5.41
CA HIS A 143 -4.84 8.62 6.20
C HIS A 143 -4.72 10.00 5.53
N SER A 144 -4.31 10.00 4.25
CA SER A 144 -4.10 11.18 3.42
C SER A 144 -5.39 11.93 3.08
N SER A 145 -5.26 13.11 2.47
CA SER A 145 -6.42 13.87 1.98
C SER A 145 -7.24 13.09 0.95
N THR A 146 -6.63 12.15 0.22
CA THR A 146 -7.32 11.24 -0.73
C THR A 146 -8.46 10.46 -0.07
N PHE A 147 -8.32 10.12 1.22
CA PHE A 147 -9.30 9.32 1.95
C PHE A 147 -10.05 10.12 3.04
N SER A 148 -9.70 11.39 3.23
CA SER A 148 -10.40 12.27 4.17
C SER A 148 -11.72 12.74 3.56
N LYS A 149 -12.84 12.46 4.23
CA LYS A 149 -14.19 12.95 3.86
C LYS A 149 -14.35 14.47 3.98
N SER A 150 -13.32 15.21 4.37
CA SER A 150 -13.39 16.65 4.61
C SER A 150 -13.22 17.52 3.36
N GLN A 151 -13.11 16.95 2.16
CA GLN A 151 -13.09 17.70 0.89
C GLN A 151 -13.88 16.97 -0.21
N HIS A 152 -15.21 16.93 -0.07
CA HIS A 152 -16.16 16.90 -1.18
C HIS A 152 -17.40 17.72 -0.81
#